data_AF-A0A0R2LSD6-F1
#
_entry.id   AF-A0A0R2LSD6-F1
#
_cell.length_a   1.000
_cell.length_b   1.000
_cell.length_c   1.000
_cell.angle_alpha   90.00
_cell.angle_beta   90.00
_cell.angle_gamma   90.00
#
_symmetry.space_group_name_H-M   'P 1'
#
loop_
_entity.id
_entity.type
_entity.pdbx_description
1 polymer ?
#
loop_
_entity_poly.entity_id
_entity_poly.type
_entity_poly.pdbx_seq_one_letter_code
_entity_poly.pdbx_strand_id
1 'polypeptide(L)'
;MRFDWRYAFHSFWFLQVLMLLMSPVIFEPGASSKQLAVGAMLGLVIVDGLFTRQYPYFSRFGRQGFEGLVGFIFFMIIACVAPYFPNWSPAVWGFMSFCVASFGGTLDGYLAYPTEIMVGQTRKQLRRKAEFTHKPIPH
;
A
#
# COMPACT_ATOMS: atom_id res chain seq x y z
N MET A 1 18.18 11.74 1.05
CA MET A 1 16.85 11.23 1.49
C MET A 1 17.05 10.46 2.80
N ARG A 2 16.19 10.64 3.80
CA ARG A 2 16.18 9.81 5.02
C ARG A 2 15.18 8.69 4.79
N PHE A 3 15.66 7.45 4.76
CA PHE A 3 14.79 6.27 4.67
C PHE A 3 13.89 6.18 5.90
N ASP A 4 12.58 6.15 5.70
CA ASP A 4 11.63 5.93 6.79
C ASP A 4 11.24 4.45 6.87
N TRP A 5 11.95 3.71 7.73
CA TRP A 5 11.76 2.28 7.92
C TRP A 5 10.36 1.92 8.43
N ARG A 6 9.70 2.80 9.19
CA ARG A 6 8.37 2.53 9.75
C ARG A 6 7.32 2.58 8.66
N TYR A 7 7.47 3.57 7.78
CA TYR A 7 6.65 3.70 6.59
C TYR A 7 6.91 2.53 5.62
N ALA A 8 8.18 2.18 5.39
CA ALA A 8 8.55 1.04 4.55
C ALA A 8 7.94 -0.28 5.03
N PHE A 9 8.01 -0.53 6.34
CA PHE A 9 7.45 -1.73 6.96
C PHE A 9 5.92 -1.76 6.87
N HIS A 10 5.26 -0.62 7.06
CA HIS A 10 3.82 -0.53 6.86
C HIS A 10 3.44 -0.80 5.40
N SER A 11 4.11 -0.17 4.44
CA SER A 11 3.88 -0.40 3.03
C SER A 11 4.08 -1.88 2.68
N PHE A 12 5.14 -2.53 3.17
CA PHE A 12 5.34 -3.98 3.00
C PHE A 12 4.14 -4.79 3.51
N TRP A 13 3.72 -4.61 4.76
CA TRP A 13 2.61 -5.38 5.33
C TRP A 13 1.29 -5.13 4.64
N PHE A 14 1.02 -3.87 4.31
CA PHE A 14 -0.15 -3.50 3.55
C PHE A 14 -0.19 -4.23 2.20
N LEU A 15 0.94 -4.22 1.47
CA LEU A 15 1.06 -4.89 0.20
C LEU A 15 0.87 -6.41 0.35
N GLN A 16 1.42 -7.03 1.39
CA GLN A 16 1.22 -8.44 1.69
C GLN A 16 -0.23 -8.81 1.97
N VAL A 17 -0.92 -8.01 2.79
CA VAL A 17 -2.34 -8.22 3.09
C VAL A 17 -3.18 -8.10 1.82
N LEU A 18 -2.88 -7.13 0.96
CA LEU A 18 -3.52 -7.02 -0.35
C LEU A 18 -3.30 -8.31 -1.18
N MET A 19 -2.08 -8.85 -1.22
CA MET A 19 -1.81 -10.08 -1.98
C MET A 19 -2.59 -11.28 -1.44
N LEU A 20 -2.68 -11.42 -0.11
CA LEU A 20 -3.47 -12.47 0.52
C LEU A 20 -4.95 -12.35 0.16
N LEU A 21 -5.51 -11.13 0.23
CA LEU A 21 -6.90 -10.85 -0.10
C LEU A 21 -7.21 -11.05 -1.59
N MET A 22 -6.25 -10.79 -2.48
CA MET A 22 -6.41 -11.01 -3.92
C MET A 22 -6.13 -12.45 -4.35
N SER A 23 -5.47 -13.26 -3.52
CA SER A 23 -5.13 -14.65 -3.84
C SER A 23 -6.31 -15.51 -4.31
N PRO A 24 -7.53 -15.44 -3.74
CA PRO A 24 -8.64 -16.27 -4.20
C PRO A 24 -9.09 -15.92 -5.62
N VAL A 25 -8.99 -14.65 -6.00
CA VAL A 25 -9.46 -14.16 -7.31
C VAL A 25 -8.49 -14.54 -8.42
N ILE A 26 -7.19 -14.65 -8.11
CA ILE A 26 -6.16 -15.14 -9.06
C ILE A 26 -6.44 -16.60 -9.47
N PHE A 27 -7.08 -17.39 -8.60
CA PHE A 27 -7.40 -18.79 -8.86
C PHE A 27 -8.85 -19.01 -9.34
N GLU A 28 -9.64 -17.95 -9.54
CA GLU A 28 -11.00 -18.05 -10.05
C GLU A 28 -10.99 -18.29 -11.57
N PRO A 29 -11.45 -19.46 -12.07
CA PRO A 29 -11.47 -19.75 -13.49
C PRO A 29 -12.58 -18.94 -14.18
N GLY A 30 -12.26 -17.72 -14.60
CA GLY A 30 -13.19 -16.83 -15.31
C GLY A 30 -12.96 -15.34 -15.12
N ALA A 31 -12.12 -14.95 -14.16
CA ALA A 31 -11.77 -13.53 -13.97
C ALA A 31 -10.83 -13.05 -15.09
N SER A 32 -11.24 -12.04 -15.85
CA SER A 32 -10.33 -11.36 -16.80
C SER A 32 -9.23 -10.61 -16.05
N SER A 33 -8.03 -10.51 -16.62
CA SER A 33 -6.90 -9.75 -16.04
C SER A 33 -7.27 -8.30 -15.72
N LYS A 34 -8.19 -7.72 -16.49
CA LYS A 34 -8.73 -6.38 -16.26
C LYS A 34 -9.55 -6.31 -14.97
N GLN A 35 -10.41 -7.30 -14.71
CA GLN A 35 -11.21 -7.35 -13.48
C GLN A 35 -10.32 -7.55 -12.25
N LEU A 36 -9.28 -8.37 -12.37
CA LEU A 36 -8.27 -8.55 -11.33
C LEU A 36 -7.54 -7.25 -11.00
N ALA A 37 -7.07 -6.53 -12.02
CA ALA A 37 -6.36 -5.27 -11.84
C ALA A 37 -7.26 -4.19 -11.22
N VAL A 38 -8.49 -4.03 -11.73
CA VAL A 38 -9.46 -3.05 -11.18
C VAL A 38 -9.87 -3.41 -9.76
N GLY A 39 -10.11 -4.69 -9.47
CA GLY A 39 -10.41 -5.17 -8.13
C GLY A 39 -9.27 -4.91 -7.14
N ALA A 40 -8.01 -5.13 -7.57
CA ALA A 40 -6.82 -4.82 -6.78
C ALA A 40 -6.75 -3.33 -6.44
N MET A 41 -6.95 -2.47 -7.44
CA MET A 41 -6.93 -1.02 -7.26
C MET A 41 -8.03 -0.56 -6.29
N LEU A 42 -9.26 -1.05 -6.44
CA LEU A 42 -10.37 -0.69 -5.57
C LEU A 42 -10.16 -1.18 -4.13
N GLY A 43 -9.77 -2.45 -3.96
CA GLY A 43 -9.48 -3.02 -2.64
C GLY A 43 -8.38 -2.24 -1.93
N LEU A 44 -7.34 -1.84 -2.67
CA LEU A 44 -6.27 -1.01 -2.15
C LEU A 44 -6.79 0.35 -1.68
N VAL A 45 -7.51 1.09 -2.53
CA VAL A 45 -8.05 2.42 -2.19
C VAL A 45 -8.98 2.34 -0.96
N ILE A 46 -9.77 1.27 -0.85
CA ILE A 46 -10.66 1.06 0.30
C ILE A 46 -9.86 0.81 1.58
N VAL A 47 -8.92 -0.15 1.57
CA VAL A 47 -8.14 -0.49 2.77
C VAL A 47 -7.26 0.68 3.19
N ASP A 48 -6.60 1.33 2.24
CA ASP A 48 -5.78 2.53 2.48
C ASP A 48 -6.65 3.66 3.05
N GLY A 49 -7.79 3.95 2.42
CA GLY A 49 -8.72 4.99 2.87
C GLY A 49 -9.29 4.73 4.27
N LEU A 50 -9.66 3.48 4.58
CA LEU A 50 -10.18 3.12 5.90
C LEU A 50 -9.11 3.21 7.00
N PHE A 51 -7.90 2.71 6.72
CA PHE A 51 -6.81 2.68 7.69
C PHE A 51 -6.23 4.08 7.96
N THR A 52 -5.94 4.83 6.89
CA THR A 52 -5.34 6.17 6.96
C THR A 52 -6.30 7.22 7.51
N ARG A 53 -7.61 6.95 7.50
CA ARG A 53 -8.60 7.79 8.19
C ARG A 53 -8.35 7.88 9.69
N GLN A 54 -7.93 6.78 10.33
CA GLN A 54 -7.65 6.76 11.76
C GLN A 54 -6.19 7.07 12.08
N TYR A 55 -5.25 6.59 11.24
CA TYR A 55 -3.81 6.75 11.41
C TYR A 55 -3.18 7.54 10.23
N PRO A 56 -3.16 8.88 10.31
CA PRO A 56 -2.76 9.72 9.18
C PRO A 56 -1.28 9.60 8.80
N TYR A 57 -0.42 9.14 9.72
CA TYR A 57 0.99 8.89 9.45
C TYR A 57 1.21 7.98 8.23
N PHE A 58 0.32 7.01 8.03
CA PHE A 58 0.42 6.03 6.96
C PHE A 58 -0.25 6.47 5.66
N SER A 59 -0.80 7.69 5.60
CA SER A 59 -1.44 8.22 4.39
C SER A 59 -0.47 8.20 3.20
N ARG A 60 -0.70 7.31 2.21
CA ARG A 60 0.10 7.25 0.98
C ARG A 60 0.07 8.57 0.22
N PHE A 61 -1.12 9.14 0.05
CA PHE A 61 -1.24 10.44 -0.62
C PHE A 61 -0.59 11.58 0.16
N GLY A 62 -0.65 11.58 1.49
CA GLY A 62 0.01 12.59 2.32
C GLY A 62 1.53 12.46 2.35
N ARG A 63 2.03 11.23 2.34
CA ARG A 63 3.45 10.91 2.47
C ARG A 63 4.21 10.81 1.16
N GLN A 64 3.55 10.49 0.04
CA GLN A 64 4.22 10.24 -1.24
C GLN A 64 3.58 11.01 -2.40
N GLY A 65 2.42 11.63 -2.21
CA GLY A 65 1.69 12.29 -3.30
C GLY A 65 1.33 11.32 -4.42
N PHE A 66 1.46 11.78 -5.68
CA PHE A 66 1.18 10.96 -6.87
C PHE A 66 2.22 9.83 -7.06
N GLU A 67 3.41 9.96 -6.47
CA GLU A 67 4.47 8.94 -6.52
C GLU A 67 4.13 7.70 -5.68
N GLY A 68 3.15 7.80 -4.77
CA GLY A 68 2.64 6.63 -4.05
C GLY A 68 2.05 5.57 -4.99
N LEU A 69 1.72 5.94 -6.24
CA LEU A 69 1.30 5.03 -7.31
C LEU A 69 2.41 4.09 -7.82
N VAL A 70 3.68 4.32 -7.48
CA VAL A 70 4.78 3.46 -7.96
C VAL A 70 4.67 2.04 -7.40
N GLY A 71 4.29 1.89 -6.12
CA GLY A 71 3.95 0.58 -5.56
C GLY A 71 2.80 -0.10 -6.30
N PHE A 72 1.83 0.67 -6.80
CA PHE A 72 0.66 0.19 -7.54
C PHE A 72 1.01 -0.31 -8.95
N ILE A 73 1.97 0.33 -9.61
CA ILE A 73 2.46 -0.08 -10.93
C ILE A 73 2.99 -1.51 -10.88
N PHE A 74 3.72 -1.87 -9.82
CA PHE A 74 4.23 -3.24 -9.68
C PHE A 74 3.12 -4.30 -9.57
N PHE A 75 1.97 -3.98 -8.95
CA PHE A 75 0.83 -4.91 -8.90
C PHE A 75 0.12 -5.05 -10.24
N MET A 76 -0.03 -3.94 -10.97
CA MET A 76 -0.56 -3.99 -12.33
C MET A 76 0.34 -4.84 -13.24
N ILE A 77 1.66 -4.71 -13.08
CA ILE A 77 2.62 -5.55 -13.81
C ILE A 77 2.35 -7.03 -13.49
N ILE A 78 2.34 -7.45 -12.22
CA ILE A 78 2.07 -8.86 -11.85
C ILE A 78 0.74 -9.35 -12.45
N ALA A 79 -0.35 -8.60 -12.28
CA ALA A 79 -1.67 -8.99 -12.78
C ALA A 79 -1.70 -9.14 -14.32
N CYS A 80 -0.94 -8.31 -15.04
CA CYS A 80 -0.80 -8.40 -16.48
C CYS A 80 0.08 -9.58 -16.93
N VAL A 81 1.14 -9.92 -16.18
CA VAL A 81 2.02 -11.05 -16.57
C VAL A 81 1.50 -12.41 -16.11
N ALA A 82 0.65 -12.47 -15.07
CA ALA A 82 0.12 -13.71 -14.51
C ALA A 82 -0.49 -14.70 -15.53
N PRO A 83 -1.27 -14.25 -16.54
CA PRO A 83 -1.83 -15.15 -17.57
C PRO A 83 -0.78 -15.85 -18.43
N TYR A 84 0.44 -15.30 -18.54
CA TYR A 84 1.52 -15.87 -19.33
C TYR A 84 2.32 -16.95 -18.57
N PHE A 85 2.09 -17.08 -17.25
CA PHE A 85 2.74 -18.06 -16.39
C PHE A 85 1.72 -18.94 -15.63
N PRO A 86 0.75 -19.57 -16.33
CA PRO A 86 -0.37 -20.27 -15.69
C PRO A 86 0.07 -21.52 -14.91
N ASN A 87 1.24 -22.08 -15.25
CA ASN A 87 1.75 -23.32 -14.67
C ASN A 87 2.64 -23.10 -13.45
N TRP A 88 2.85 -21.85 -13.02
CA TRP A 88 3.63 -21.57 -11.82
C TRP A 88 2.90 -22.09 -10.58
N SER A 89 3.63 -22.79 -9.73
CA SER A 89 3.08 -23.31 -8.48
C SER A 89 2.65 -22.15 -7.56
N PRO A 90 1.68 -22.37 -6.66
CA PRO A 90 1.29 -21.38 -5.66
C PRO A 90 2.48 -20.85 -4.83
N ALA A 91 3.49 -21.69 -4.58
CA ALA A 91 4.71 -21.30 -3.87
C ALA A 91 5.54 -20.26 -4.64
N VAL A 92 5.67 -20.43 -5.96
CA VAL A 92 6.38 -19.46 -6.82
C VAL A 92 5.61 -18.14 -6.87
N TRP A 93 4.28 -18.20 -7.00
CA TRP A 93 3.45 -17.00 -6.93
C TRP A 93 3.55 -16.28 -5.59
N GLY A 94 3.55 -17.03 -4.48
CA GLY A 94 3.75 -16.47 -3.13
C GLY A 94 5.12 -15.83 -2.95
N PHE A 95 6.18 -16.43 -3.51
CA PHE A 95 7.53 -15.86 -3.47
C PHE A 95 7.63 -14.57 -4.29
N MET A 96 7.08 -14.54 -5.51
CA MET A 96 7.08 -13.35 -6.36
C MET A 96 6.29 -12.20 -5.74
N SER A 97 5.14 -12.54 -5.18
CA SER A 97 4.30 -11.66 -4.37
C SER A 97 5.11 -11.02 -3.23
N PHE A 98 5.82 -11.85 -2.48
CA PHE A 98 6.68 -11.40 -1.39
C PHE A 98 7.79 -10.47 -1.87
N CYS A 99 8.47 -10.80 -2.97
CA CYS A 99 9.53 -9.98 -3.54
C CYS A 99 9.00 -8.59 -3.95
N VAL A 100 7.84 -8.54 -4.60
CA VAL A 100 7.23 -7.27 -5.02
C VAL A 100 6.78 -6.43 -3.83
N ALA A 101 6.14 -7.04 -2.82
CA ALA A 101 5.79 -6.34 -1.59
C ALA A 101 7.03 -5.78 -0.86
N SER A 102 8.12 -6.56 -0.83
CA SER A 102 9.38 -6.16 -0.18
C SER A 102 10.06 -5.01 -0.91
N PHE A 103 10.15 -5.09 -2.24
CA PHE A 103 10.74 -4.03 -3.05
C PHE A 103 9.88 -2.77 -3.03
N GLY A 104 8.56 -2.91 -3.20
CA GLY A 104 7.61 -1.81 -3.13
C GLY A 104 7.64 -1.10 -1.78
N GLY A 105 7.63 -1.84 -0.67
CA GLY A 105 7.75 -1.26 0.67
C GLY A 105 9.07 -0.52 0.89
N THR A 106 10.18 -1.08 0.40
CA THR A 106 11.50 -0.43 0.50
C THR A 106 11.53 0.87 -0.29
N LEU A 107 11.07 0.86 -1.54
CA LEU A 107 10.99 2.05 -2.39
C LEU A 107 10.08 3.10 -1.76
N ASP A 108 8.94 2.67 -1.21
CA ASP A 108 7.99 3.54 -0.52
C ASP A 108 8.66 4.29 0.65
N GLY A 109 9.51 3.60 1.41
CA GLY A 109 10.27 4.20 2.52
C GLY A 109 11.31 5.24 2.08
N TYR A 110 11.84 5.14 0.86
CA TYR A 110 12.75 6.13 0.29
C TYR A 110 12.02 7.35 -0.26
N LEU A 111 10.84 7.15 -0.86
CA LEU A 111 10.03 8.19 -1.48
C LEU A 111 9.16 8.97 -0.47
N ALA A 112 8.99 8.46 0.74
CA ALA A 112 8.15 9.10 1.73
C ALA A 112 8.71 10.46 2.19
N TYR A 113 7.92 11.52 2.02
CA TYR A 113 8.18 12.86 2.51
C TYR A 113 8.27 12.87 4.04
N PRO A 114 9.20 13.66 4.62
CA PRO A 114 9.28 13.84 6.07
C PRO A 114 7.94 14.30 6.66
N THR A 115 7.59 13.78 7.84
CA THR A 115 6.37 14.20 8.57
C THR A 115 6.66 14.39 10.05
N GLU A 116 5.94 15.31 10.68
CA GLU A 116 5.94 15.49 12.14
C GLU A 116 4.91 14.60 12.85
N ILE A 117 4.05 13.91 12.08
CA ILE A 117 3.06 12.99 12.63
C ILE A 117 3.78 11.77 13.17
N MET A 118 3.52 11.40 14.42
CA MET A 118 4.05 10.17 15.00
C MET A 118 3.22 8.96 14.54
N VAL A 119 3.86 7.80 14.43
CA VAL A 119 3.26 6.56 13.89
C VAL A 119 1.94 6.17 14.56
N GLY A 120 1.85 6.34 15.88
CA GLY A 120 0.64 6.01 16.65
C GLY A 120 -0.35 7.17 16.80
N GLN A 121 -0.07 8.36 16.24
CA GLN A 121 -0.96 9.50 16.39
C GLN A 121 -2.22 9.31 15.55
N THR A 122 -3.34 9.25 16.24
CA THR A 122 -4.66 9.18 15.64
C THR A 122 -5.11 10.55 15.16
N ARG A 123 -6.03 10.57 14.18
CA ARG A 123 -6.65 11.82 13.71
C ARG A 123 -7.32 12.62 14.84
N LYS A 124 -7.89 11.94 15.84
CA LYS A 124 -8.47 12.59 17.04
C LYS A 124 -7.42 13.30 17.89
N GLN A 125 -6.25 12.68 18.08
CA GLN A 125 -5.13 13.29 18.81
C GLN A 125 -4.55 14.48 18.05
N LEU A 126 -4.43 14.39 16.72
CA LEU A 126 -3.98 15.51 15.89
C LEU A 126 -4.95 16.69 15.93
N ARG A 127 -6.27 16.44 15.89
CA ARG A 127 -7.29 17.49 16.07
C ARG A 127 -7.17 18.18 17.42
N ARG A 128 -7.07 17.42 18.51
CA ARG A 128 -6.85 17.98 19.85
C ARG A 128 -5.56 18.80 19.91
N LYS A 129 -4.46 18.30 19.33
CA LYS A 129 -3.20 19.05 19.28
C LYS A 129 -3.37 20.37 18.52
N ALA A 130 -4.05 20.35 17.38
CA ALA A 130 -4.35 21.54 16.58
C ALA A 130 -5.20 22.56 17.35
N GLU A 131 -6.22 22.09 18.08
CA GLU A 131 -7.05 22.93 18.97
C GLU A 131 -6.21 23.63 20.06
N PHE A 132 -5.30 22.91 20.71
CA PHE A 132 -4.43 23.47 21.75
C PHE A 132 -3.31 24.37 21.24
N THR A 133 -2.80 24.09 20.04
CA THR A 133 -1.65 24.82 19.47
C THR A 133 -2.06 25.94 18.53
N HIS A 134 -3.37 26.09 18.24
CA HIS A 134 -3.93 26.99 17.22
C HIS A 134 -3.23 26.88 15.86
N LYS A 135 -2.69 25.71 15.54
CA LYS A 135 -2.00 25.42 14.27
C LYS A 135 -2.85 24.47 13.43
N PRO A 136 -2.78 24.56 12.09
CA PRO A 136 -3.43 23.61 11.22
C PRO A 136 -2.89 22.19 11.45
N ILE A 137 -3.72 21.19 11.17
CA ILE A 137 -3.33 19.78 11.27
C ILE A 137 -2.22 19.53 10.24
N PRO A 138 -1.07 18.97 10.64
CA PRO A 138 -0.03 18.59 9.69
C PRO A 138 -0.56 17.53 8.72
N HIS A 139 -0.20 17.67 7.45
CA HIS A 139 -0.58 16.78 6.35
C HIS A 139 0.53 15.79 6.01
#